data_AF-A0A5L4NLW5-F1
#
_entry.id   AF-A0A5L4NLW5-F1
#
_cell.length_a   1.000
_cell.length_b   1.000
_cell.length_c   1.000
_cell.angle_alpha   90.00
_cell.angle_beta   90.00
_cell.angle_gamma   90.00
#
_symmetry.space_group_name_H-M   'P 1'
#
loop_
_entity.id
_entity.type
_entity.pdbx_description
1 polymer ?
#
loop_
_entity_poly.entity_id
_entity_poly.type
_entity_poly.pdbx_seq_one_letter_code
_entity_poly.pdbx_strand_id
1 'polypeptide(L)'
;MKLSIVIPFGLSKERIYIKDRVIQKACEFKSDDRVEYIFVEGYSSLENDLKRVIEENGHIYLKDESQKDFFSQGKCRNLGASFANSDVVMFLDVDYYLSQQSLEYILDLINVKEIALKPNHILSLPVVFLNQKGSEFIENQDKKIWDGLIKNDLISGKKEWIKFFAPSSTSSIVINRHKFLTLGGNDERFIGHGYEDFDLLARILYSCIDLEQIPANLNYDARNWNFKNFEGFRAWFALLGYEASFHGVYLYHFHHDEPNQNGYMDNKHKNHQRFYKHISNIKSHSIKHLCDKSVYRDNVLFVHSKEILYSIKEILPYIGNIIYINEDNLIYKSQKELESIITEKQIHKVLLLNECIKNENLLDFFQKLDLDIVYFEKGILPESYLITSNKNKMLEFDKTLYQDEITQARLYLKSLSKEDNDKILNFMVEKNIDKNDLDFFVNFLINVLYCFGKKEQEIIKFYKINLENKKIFFKDIQKSKYSLNSLIYKPFIYEISSFSFIKMFNKYIGLKLVQTKISHTKFYRLFQKFFYNPKAFFNDSKFFKKFKNAN
;
A
#
# COMPACT_ATOMS: atom_id res chain seq x y z
N MET A 1 4.96 19.20 -2.55
CA MET A 1 4.95 17.85 -3.14
C MET A 1 3.54 17.30 -3.13
N LYS A 2 3.01 16.85 -4.28
CA LYS A 2 1.68 16.19 -4.37
C LYS A 2 1.76 14.68 -4.56
N LEU A 3 2.80 14.17 -5.20
CA LEU A 3 2.95 12.75 -5.53
C LEU A 3 4.41 12.30 -5.47
N SER A 4 4.67 11.14 -4.87
CA SER A 4 5.96 10.43 -5.01
C SER A 4 5.78 9.23 -5.93
N ILE A 5 6.56 9.15 -7.00
CA ILE A 5 6.54 8.03 -7.94
C ILE A 5 7.75 7.14 -7.66
N VAL A 6 7.50 5.91 -7.21
CA VAL A 6 8.54 4.93 -6.88
C VAL A 6 8.77 4.02 -8.08
N ILE A 7 10.01 3.98 -8.56
CA ILE A 7 10.47 3.21 -9.73
C ILE A 7 11.47 2.15 -9.27
N PRO A 8 11.04 0.90 -9.07
CA PRO A 8 11.92 -0.18 -8.66
C PRO A 8 12.72 -0.73 -9.86
N PHE A 9 14.00 -1.04 -9.66
CA PHE A 9 14.84 -1.68 -10.68
C PHE A 9 15.93 -2.58 -10.08
N GLY A 10 16.45 -3.49 -10.90
CA GLY A 10 17.59 -4.35 -10.57
C GLY A 10 18.25 -4.81 -11.86
N LEU A 11 19.58 -4.74 -11.93
CA LEU A 11 20.33 -5.03 -13.16
C LEU A 11 20.82 -6.47 -13.22
N SER A 12 20.97 -6.96 -14.45
CA SER A 12 21.55 -8.27 -14.72
C SER A 12 22.07 -8.42 -16.13
N LYS A 13 22.86 -9.48 -16.34
CA LYS A 13 23.37 -9.84 -17.66
C LYS A 13 22.24 -10.19 -18.63
N GLU A 14 21.18 -10.82 -18.12
CA GLU A 14 20.04 -11.28 -18.90
C GLU A 14 19.05 -10.16 -19.23
N ARG A 15 19.07 -9.05 -18.50
CA ARG A 15 18.15 -7.90 -18.67
C ARG A 15 18.90 -6.58 -18.74
N ILE A 16 19.92 -6.51 -19.61
CA ILE A 16 20.75 -5.32 -19.74
C ILE A 16 19.95 -4.06 -20.11
N TYR A 17 18.84 -4.23 -20.86
CA TYR A 17 17.94 -3.15 -21.27
C TYR A 17 17.34 -2.35 -20.11
N ILE A 18 17.28 -2.93 -18.89
CA ILE A 18 16.79 -2.21 -17.70
C ILE A 18 17.67 -0.98 -17.42
N LYS A 19 18.99 -1.09 -17.65
CA LYS A 19 19.91 0.05 -17.50
C LYS A 19 19.49 1.22 -18.38
N ASP A 20 19.22 0.95 -19.65
CA ASP A 20 18.83 1.98 -20.62
C ASP A 20 17.47 2.59 -20.25
N ARG A 21 16.52 1.78 -19.78
CA ARG A 21 15.21 2.28 -19.32
C ARG A 21 15.33 3.16 -18.08
N VAL A 22 16.22 2.83 -17.14
CA VAL A 22 16.48 3.69 -15.97
C VAL A 22 17.08 5.02 -16.41
N ILE A 23 18.12 5.01 -17.25
CA ILE A 23 18.76 6.23 -17.76
C ILE A 23 17.73 7.09 -18.51
N GLN A 24 16.97 6.49 -19.41
CA GLN A 24 15.93 7.20 -20.17
C GLN A 24 14.93 7.88 -19.23
N LYS A 25 14.42 7.15 -18.23
CA LYS A 25 13.47 7.72 -17.26
C LYS A 25 14.08 8.83 -16.42
N ALA A 26 15.31 8.65 -15.94
CA ALA A 26 16.00 9.66 -15.16
C ALA A 26 16.24 10.96 -15.96
N CYS A 27 16.49 10.85 -17.28
CA CYS A 27 16.67 12.03 -18.13
C CYS A 27 15.35 12.67 -18.57
N GLU A 28 14.28 11.88 -18.74
CA GLU A 28 12.98 12.37 -19.24
C GLU A 28 12.10 12.94 -18.13
N PHE A 29 12.10 12.32 -16.95
CA PHE A 29 11.31 12.76 -15.82
C PHE A 29 11.96 13.95 -15.12
N LYS A 30 11.13 14.79 -14.51
CA LYS A 30 11.59 15.99 -13.80
C LYS A 30 10.92 16.06 -12.45
N SER A 31 11.72 16.01 -11.39
CA SER A 31 11.23 16.29 -10.05
C SER A 31 10.99 17.78 -9.89
N ASP A 32 9.84 18.15 -9.34
CA ASP A 32 9.41 19.53 -9.10
C ASP A 32 8.63 19.63 -7.77
N ASP A 33 7.95 20.75 -7.53
CA ASP A 33 7.15 20.98 -6.33
C ASP A 33 5.88 20.12 -6.26
N ARG A 34 5.47 19.51 -7.38
CA ARG A 34 4.28 18.66 -7.52
C ARG A 34 4.64 17.18 -7.49
N VAL A 35 5.75 16.75 -8.08
CA VAL A 35 6.13 15.34 -8.23
C VAL A 35 7.59 15.11 -7.87
N GLU A 36 7.86 14.08 -7.07
CA GLU A 36 9.20 13.51 -6.92
C GLU A 36 9.28 12.10 -7.50
N TYR A 37 10.46 11.73 -8.00
CA TYR A 37 10.75 10.39 -8.50
C TYR A 37 11.79 9.74 -7.60
N ILE A 38 11.49 8.51 -7.18
CA ILE A 38 12.33 7.72 -6.27
C ILE A 38 12.70 6.43 -6.99
N PHE A 39 13.93 6.35 -7.44
CA PHE A 39 14.48 5.16 -8.06
C PHE A 39 15.04 4.25 -6.96
N VAL A 40 14.53 3.03 -6.89
CA VAL A 40 14.91 2.08 -5.85
C VAL A 40 15.58 0.87 -6.48
N GLU A 41 16.88 0.78 -6.28
CA GLU A 41 17.67 -0.36 -6.70
C GLU A 41 17.52 -1.50 -5.68
N GLY A 42 17.02 -2.64 -6.14
CA GLY A 42 17.04 -3.90 -5.38
C GLY A 42 18.36 -4.64 -5.57
N TYR A 43 18.29 -5.97 -5.69
CA TYR A 43 19.46 -6.74 -6.12
C TYR A 43 19.81 -6.47 -7.59
N SER A 44 21.06 -6.09 -7.84
CA SER A 44 21.67 -5.98 -9.15
C SER A 44 22.91 -6.87 -9.19
N SER A 45 22.99 -7.78 -10.16
CA SER A 45 24.18 -8.62 -10.37
C SER A 45 25.27 -7.94 -11.23
N LEU A 46 25.01 -6.71 -11.67
CA LEU A 46 25.93 -5.89 -12.44
C LEU A 46 26.27 -4.61 -11.66
N GLU A 47 27.57 -4.33 -11.58
CA GLU A 47 28.04 -3.01 -11.18
C GLU A 47 27.57 -1.96 -12.19
N ASN A 48 27.21 -0.80 -11.66
CA ASN A 48 26.68 0.29 -12.45
C ASN A 48 26.86 1.62 -11.72
N ASP A 49 26.65 2.70 -12.46
CA ASP A 49 26.78 4.07 -11.98
C ASP A 49 25.44 4.83 -12.12
N LEU A 50 24.32 4.10 -12.02
CA LEU A 50 23.00 4.69 -12.17
C LEU A 50 22.67 5.65 -11.03
N LYS A 51 23.23 5.42 -9.83
CA LYS A 51 23.11 6.37 -8.71
C LYS A 51 23.48 7.79 -9.15
N ARG A 52 24.66 7.97 -9.75
CA ARG A 52 25.13 9.28 -10.21
C ARG A 52 24.15 9.89 -11.22
N VAL A 53 23.75 9.13 -12.24
CA VAL A 53 22.83 9.60 -13.27
C VAL A 53 21.48 10.03 -12.68
N ILE A 54 20.94 9.26 -11.74
CA ILE A 54 19.65 9.54 -11.09
C ILE A 54 19.74 10.82 -10.24
N GLU A 55 20.79 10.94 -9.41
CA GLU A 55 20.97 12.08 -8.51
C GLU A 55 21.31 13.37 -9.28
N GLU A 56 22.13 13.31 -10.34
CA GLU A 56 22.46 14.46 -11.20
C GLU A 56 21.23 15.01 -11.93
N ASN A 57 20.22 14.18 -12.19
CA ASN A 57 18.93 14.62 -12.76
C ASN A 57 17.91 15.06 -11.68
N GLY A 58 18.33 15.20 -10.42
CA GLY A 58 17.53 15.73 -9.32
C GLY A 58 16.52 14.75 -8.73
N HIS A 59 16.72 13.45 -8.94
CA HIS A 59 15.86 12.40 -8.40
C HIS A 59 16.47 11.75 -7.15
N ILE A 60 15.64 11.03 -6.39
CA ILE A 60 16.09 10.30 -5.22
C ILE A 60 16.52 8.89 -5.64
N TYR A 61 17.73 8.48 -5.27
CA TYR A 61 18.21 7.11 -5.38
C TYR A 61 18.18 6.42 -4.01
N LEU A 62 17.68 5.17 -3.96
CA LEU A 62 17.75 4.30 -2.79
C LEU A 62 18.27 2.92 -3.19
N LYS A 63 19.06 2.30 -2.31
CA LYS A 63 19.51 0.91 -2.45
C LYS A 63 18.90 0.06 -1.34
N ASP A 64 18.23 -1.03 -1.70
CA ASP A 64 17.76 -2.04 -0.75
C ASP A 64 18.86 -3.07 -0.49
N GLU A 65 19.70 -2.77 0.50
CA GLU A 65 20.80 -3.64 0.94
C GLU A 65 20.33 -5.00 1.52
N SER A 66 19.04 -5.17 1.79
CA SER A 66 18.50 -6.45 2.26
C SER A 66 18.38 -7.50 1.16
N GLN A 67 18.42 -7.09 -0.11
CA GLN A 67 18.31 -7.98 -1.26
C GLN A 67 19.69 -8.39 -1.78
N LYS A 68 20.13 -9.60 -1.41
CA LYS A 68 21.49 -10.10 -1.69
C LYS A 68 21.60 -11.04 -2.88
N ASP A 69 20.56 -11.83 -3.15
CA ASP A 69 20.65 -12.93 -4.13
C ASP A 69 19.63 -12.79 -5.28
N PHE A 70 18.51 -12.12 -5.04
CA PHE A 70 17.42 -11.99 -6.00
C PHE A 70 16.74 -10.63 -5.88
N PHE A 71 16.30 -10.13 -7.03
CA PHE A 71 15.53 -8.89 -7.12
C PHE A 71 14.08 -9.15 -6.67
N SER A 72 13.58 -8.31 -5.77
CA SER A 72 12.19 -8.24 -5.35
C SER A 72 11.66 -6.83 -5.59
N GLN A 73 10.78 -6.73 -6.57
CA GLN A 73 10.15 -5.47 -6.93
C GLN A 73 9.27 -4.93 -5.79
N GLY A 74 8.52 -5.82 -5.11
CA GLY A 74 7.68 -5.45 -3.98
C GLY A 74 8.46 -4.86 -2.81
N LYS A 75 9.63 -5.41 -2.48
CA LYS A 75 10.53 -4.85 -1.45
C LYS A 75 11.03 -3.46 -1.81
N CYS A 76 11.41 -3.26 -3.07
CA CYS A 76 11.82 -1.94 -3.56
C CYS A 76 10.69 -0.90 -3.43
N ARG A 77 9.44 -1.30 -3.74
CA ARG A 77 8.25 -0.45 -3.56
C ARG A 77 8.02 -0.10 -2.09
N ASN A 78 8.16 -1.08 -1.18
CA ASN A 78 8.06 -0.84 0.26
C ASN A 78 9.09 0.18 0.75
N LEU A 79 10.36 0.02 0.34
CA LEU A 79 11.43 0.94 0.70
C LEU A 79 11.16 2.34 0.15
N GLY A 80 10.82 2.46 -1.14
CA GLY A 80 10.51 3.76 -1.75
C GLY A 80 9.33 4.46 -1.07
N ALA A 81 8.27 3.74 -0.71
CA ALA A 81 7.14 4.32 0.03
C ALA A 81 7.49 4.71 1.47
N SER A 82 8.43 4.01 2.11
CA SER A 82 8.92 4.35 3.46
C SER A 82 9.70 5.68 3.46
N PHE A 83 10.41 5.96 2.37
CA PHE A 83 11.25 7.15 2.20
C PHE A 83 10.64 8.29 1.37
N ALA A 84 9.44 8.09 0.84
CA ALA A 84 8.71 9.12 0.11
C ALA A 84 8.32 10.31 0.99
N ASN A 85 8.47 11.52 0.44
CA ASN A 85 8.17 12.79 1.10
C ASN A 85 6.70 13.21 0.94
N SER A 86 6.03 12.79 -0.13
CA SER A 86 4.61 13.08 -0.33
C SER A 86 3.70 12.24 0.58
N ASP A 87 2.50 12.74 0.86
CA ASP A 87 1.45 11.95 1.49
C ASP A 87 0.69 11.05 0.50
N VAL A 88 1.01 11.11 -0.80
CA VAL A 88 0.47 10.24 -1.85
C VAL A 88 1.61 9.58 -2.63
N VAL A 89 1.53 8.27 -2.82
CA VAL A 89 2.51 7.47 -3.56
C VAL A 89 1.88 6.79 -4.77
N MET A 90 2.68 6.61 -5.81
CA MET A 90 2.39 5.78 -6.98
C MET A 90 3.59 4.89 -7.28
N PHE A 91 3.33 3.69 -7.77
CA PHE A 91 4.37 2.76 -8.22
C PHE A 91 4.37 2.67 -9.75
N LEU A 92 5.53 2.84 -10.36
CA LEU A 92 5.70 2.77 -11.80
C LEU A 92 6.82 1.80 -12.14
N ASP A 93 6.48 0.70 -12.79
CA ASP A 93 7.47 -0.27 -13.22
C ASP A 93 8.41 0.37 -14.25
N VAL A 94 9.68 0.00 -14.23
CA VAL A 94 10.70 0.56 -15.14
C VAL A 94 10.35 0.31 -16.62
N ASP A 95 9.52 -0.70 -16.89
CA ASP A 95 9.07 -1.11 -18.22
C ASP A 95 7.77 -0.43 -18.68
N TYR A 96 7.15 0.37 -17.82
CA TYR A 96 5.95 1.15 -18.15
C TYR A 96 6.30 2.54 -18.64
N TYR A 97 5.71 2.93 -19.76
CA TYR A 97 5.64 4.32 -20.21
C TYR A 97 4.38 4.99 -19.63
N LEU A 98 4.55 6.19 -19.10
CA LEU A 98 3.51 7.10 -18.64
C LEU A 98 3.68 8.42 -19.36
N SER A 99 2.69 8.83 -20.14
CA SER A 99 2.73 10.10 -20.86
C SER A 99 2.60 11.29 -19.90
N GLN A 100 3.18 12.44 -20.24
CA GLN A 100 3.02 13.67 -19.45
C GLN A 100 1.54 14.03 -19.28
N GLN A 101 0.74 13.88 -20.34
CA GLN A 101 -0.71 14.14 -20.28
C GLN A 101 -1.40 13.24 -19.25
N SER A 102 -1.07 11.95 -19.22
CA SER A 102 -1.61 11.02 -18.22
C SER A 102 -1.16 11.38 -16.80
N LEU A 103 0.10 11.83 -16.62
CA LEU A 103 0.60 12.31 -15.33
C LEU A 103 -0.17 13.54 -14.85
N GLU A 104 -0.40 14.54 -15.69
CA GLU A 104 -1.20 15.73 -15.32
C GLU A 104 -2.62 15.34 -14.88
N TYR A 105 -3.28 14.45 -15.64
CA TYR A 105 -4.59 13.95 -15.23
C TYR A 105 -4.57 13.19 -13.91
N ILE A 106 -3.52 12.40 -13.64
CA ILE A 106 -3.35 11.73 -12.34
C ILE A 106 -3.23 12.77 -11.21
N LEU A 107 -2.47 13.84 -11.41
CA LEU A 107 -2.32 14.93 -10.43
C LEU A 107 -3.63 15.67 -10.18
N ASP A 108 -4.43 15.89 -11.22
CA ASP A 108 -5.76 16.47 -11.09
C ASP A 108 -6.70 15.54 -10.31
N LEU A 109 -6.72 14.25 -10.65
CA LEU A 109 -7.53 13.25 -9.95
C LEU A 109 -7.13 13.08 -8.48
N ILE A 110 -5.84 13.21 -8.13
CA ILE A 110 -5.39 13.24 -6.73
C ILE A 110 -6.05 14.38 -5.97
N ASN A 111 -6.14 15.58 -6.57
CA ASN A 111 -6.77 16.74 -5.95
C ASN A 111 -8.30 16.60 -5.89
N VAL A 112 -8.94 16.21 -6.99
CA VAL A 112 -10.40 16.02 -7.06
C VAL A 112 -10.87 14.95 -6.07
N LYS A 113 -10.13 13.85 -5.94
CA LYS A 113 -10.43 12.79 -4.96
C LYS A 113 -9.93 13.11 -3.56
N GLU A 114 -9.16 14.18 -3.37
CA GLU A 114 -8.52 14.56 -2.11
C GLU A 114 -7.73 13.39 -1.46
N ILE A 115 -6.97 12.61 -2.25
CA ILE A 115 -6.33 11.34 -1.78
C ILE A 115 -5.42 11.56 -0.55
N ALA A 116 -4.75 12.70 -0.46
CA ALA A 116 -3.93 13.05 0.70
C ALA A 116 -4.75 13.16 2.00
N LEU A 117 -5.98 13.69 1.92
CA LEU A 117 -6.86 13.94 3.07
C LEU A 117 -7.92 12.85 3.28
N LYS A 118 -8.11 11.97 2.29
CA LYS A 118 -9.08 10.86 2.28
C LYS A 118 -8.33 9.55 2.04
N PRO A 119 -7.75 8.91 3.08
CA PRO A 119 -6.76 7.82 2.91
C PRO A 119 -7.30 6.55 2.26
N ASN A 120 -8.63 6.40 2.14
CA ASN A 120 -9.27 5.27 1.46
C ASN A 120 -9.66 5.57 0.00
N HIS A 121 -9.40 6.78 -0.49
CA HIS A 121 -9.52 7.10 -1.91
C HIS A 121 -8.25 6.65 -2.63
N ILE A 122 -8.42 5.97 -3.76
CA ILE A 122 -7.32 5.43 -4.57
C ILE A 122 -7.62 5.62 -6.06
N LEU A 123 -6.59 5.47 -6.89
CA LEU A 123 -6.71 5.35 -8.33
C LEU A 123 -5.92 4.11 -8.78
N SER A 124 -6.56 3.20 -9.51
CA SER A 124 -5.86 2.07 -10.15
C SER A 124 -5.73 2.36 -11.64
N LEU A 125 -4.51 2.30 -12.15
CA LEU A 125 -4.25 2.65 -13.55
C LEU A 125 -4.37 1.40 -14.45
N PRO A 126 -5.05 1.46 -15.60
CA PRO A 126 -5.03 0.39 -16.58
C PRO A 126 -3.66 0.32 -17.27
N VAL A 127 -3.34 -0.85 -17.81
CA VAL A 127 -2.12 -1.02 -18.62
C VAL A 127 -2.42 -1.77 -19.92
N VAL A 128 -1.83 -1.25 -21.00
CA VAL A 128 -1.84 -1.86 -22.33
C VAL A 128 -0.47 -2.49 -22.57
N PHE A 129 -0.44 -3.82 -22.69
CA PHE A 129 0.79 -4.54 -23.01
C PHE A 129 0.95 -4.60 -24.52
N LEU A 130 2.02 -4.03 -25.04
CA LEU A 130 2.34 -4.08 -26.46
C LEU A 130 2.95 -5.44 -26.83
N ASN A 131 2.71 -5.86 -28.06
CA ASN A 131 3.47 -6.94 -28.68
C ASN A 131 4.78 -6.37 -29.28
N GLN A 132 5.66 -7.25 -29.76
CA GLN A 132 6.96 -6.86 -30.33
C GLN A 132 6.79 -5.85 -31.48
N LYS A 133 5.98 -6.19 -32.49
CA LYS A 133 5.66 -5.30 -33.63
C LYS A 133 5.12 -3.95 -33.16
N GLY A 134 4.26 -3.95 -32.14
CA GLY A 134 3.70 -2.73 -31.58
C GLY A 134 4.74 -1.83 -30.93
N SER A 135 5.69 -2.42 -30.20
CA SER A 135 6.77 -1.65 -29.56
C SER A 135 7.69 -1.03 -30.60
N GLU A 136 8.14 -1.83 -31.57
CA GLU A 136 8.97 -1.38 -32.70
C GLU A 136 8.27 -0.30 -33.53
N PHE A 137 6.96 -0.45 -33.78
CA PHE A 137 6.19 0.55 -34.54
C PHE A 137 6.10 1.87 -33.78
N ILE A 138 5.70 1.82 -32.50
CA ILE A 138 5.48 3.01 -31.67
C ILE A 138 6.78 3.78 -31.43
N GLU A 139 7.90 3.09 -31.17
CA GLU A 139 9.21 3.74 -30.97
C GLU A 139 9.66 4.60 -32.17
N ASN A 140 9.19 4.27 -33.38
CA ASN A 140 9.48 5.02 -34.60
C ASN A 140 8.48 6.17 -34.90
N GLN A 141 7.51 6.43 -34.03
CA GLN A 141 6.54 7.53 -34.16
C GLN A 141 6.90 8.72 -33.26
N ASP A 142 6.34 9.89 -33.56
CA ASP A 142 6.39 11.04 -32.64
C ASP A 142 5.74 10.66 -31.28
N LYS A 143 6.48 10.83 -30.19
CA LYS A 143 6.02 10.58 -28.81
C LYS A 143 4.68 11.26 -28.49
N LYS A 144 4.39 12.41 -29.10
CA LYS A 144 3.14 13.15 -28.88
C LYS A 144 1.89 12.40 -29.33
N ILE A 145 2.01 11.47 -30.28
CA ILE A 145 0.86 10.72 -30.83
C ILE A 145 0.76 9.28 -30.31
N TRP A 146 1.72 8.82 -29.50
CA TRP A 146 1.75 7.45 -28.98
C TRP A 146 0.45 7.06 -28.27
N ASP A 147 -0.02 7.92 -27.36
CA ASP A 147 -1.27 7.72 -26.63
C ASP A 147 -2.46 7.50 -27.58
N GLY A 148 -2.60 8.35 -28.60
CA GLY A 148 -3.70 8.29 -29.56
C GLY A 148 -3.66 7.02 -30.41
N LEU A 149 -2.49 6.64 -30.91
CA LEU A 149 -2.29 5.43 -31.71
C LEU A 149 -2.65 4.18 -30.92
N ILE A 150 -2.11 4.02 -29.72
CA ILE A 150 -2.32 2.81 -28.91
C ILE A 150 -3.78 2.76 -28.41
N LYS A 151 -4.35 3.88 -27.96
CA LYS A 151 -5.76 3.94 -27.52
C LYS A 151 -6.70 3.59 -28.68
N ASN A 152 -6.43 4.07 -29.90
CA ASN A 152 -7.25 3.74 -31.06
C ASN A 152 -7.18 2.25 -31.43
N ASP A 153 -6.00 1.62 -31.40
CA ASP A 153 -5.86 0.17 -31.63
C ASP A 153 -6.61 -0.64 -30.55
N LEU A 154 -6.56 -0.19 -29.28
CA LEU A 154 -7.27 -0.81 -28.17
C LEU A 154 -8.80 -0.70 -28.35
N ILE A 155 -9.30 0.51 -28.55
CA ILE A 155 -10.74 0.82 -28.59
C ILE A 155 -11.39 0.20 -29.83
N SER A 156 -10.73 0.26 -30.97
CA SER A 156 -11.23 -0.37 -32.21
C SER A 156 -11.27 -1.90 -32.15
N GLY A 157 -10.55 -2.50 -31.20
CA GLY A 157 -10.47 -3.95 -31.03
C GLY A 157 -9.61 -4.67 -32.08
N LYS A 158 -8.94 -3.93 -32.98
CA LYS A 158 -8.03 -4.49 -34.00
C LYS A 158 -6.88 -5.25 -33.36
N LYS A 159 -6.32 -4.73 -32.26
CA LYS A 159 -5.21 -5.31 -31.50
C LYS A 159 -4.02 -5.66 -32.39
N GLU A 160 -3.69 -4.78 -33.33
CA GLU A 160 -2.54 -4.96 -34.21
C GLU A 160 -1.21 -4.85 -33.44
N TRP A 161 -1.16 -3.93 -32.49
CA TRP A 161 0.04 -3.61 -31.70
C TRP A 161 -0.05 -4.11 -30.26
N ILE A 162 -1.25 -4.52 -29.83
CA ILE A 162 -1.54 -4.88 -28.44
C ILE A 162 -1.48 -6.40 -28.23
N LYS A 163 -0.66 -6.84 -27.26
CA LYS A 163 -0.62 -8.22 -26.76
C LYS A 163 -1.84 -8.53 -25.91
N PHE A 164 -2.14 -7.68 -24.92
CA PHE A 164 -3.38 -7.72 -24.14
C PHE A 164 -3.59 -6.42 -23.35
N PHE A 165 -4.81 -6.23 -22.87
CA PHE A 165 -5.20 -5.15 -21.97
C PHE A 165 -5.45 -5.72 -20.57
N ALA A 166 -4.86 -5.10 -19.55
CA ALA A 166 -5.23 -5.34 -18.17
C ALA A 166 -6.00 -4.10 -17.66
N PRO A 167 -7.30 -4.23 -17.36
CA PRO A 167 -8.10 -3.11 -16.88
C PRO A 167 -7.49 -2.46 -15.64
N SER A 168 -6.86 -3.24 -14.76
CA SER A 168 -6.09 -2.74 -13.63
C SER A 168 -4.66 -3.27 -13.72
N SER A 169 -3.70 -2.35 -13.78
CA SER A 169 -2.31 -2.62 -13.44
C SER A 169 -2.25 -2.90 -11.95
N THR A 170 -2.05 -4.16 -11.59
CA THR A 170 -1.98 -4.55 -10.19
C THR A 170 -0.71 -4.04 -9.51
N SER A 171 0.27 -3.57 -10.30
CA SER A 171 1.49 -2.91 -9.83
C SER A 171 1.37 -1.40 -9.69
N SER A 172 0.45 -0.72 -10.39
CA SER A 172 0.40 0.76 -10.44
C SER A 172 -0.90 1.33 -9.87
N ILE A 173 -0.82 1.65 -8.59
CA ILE A 173 -1.92 2.24 -7.81
C ILE A 173 -1.43 3.56 -7.23
N VAL A 174 -2.25 4.60 -7.33
CA VAL A 174 -2.08 5.86 -6.60
C VAL A 174 -2.85 5.74 -5.29
N ILE A 175 -2.16 5.89 -4.17
CA ILE A 175 -2.71 5.67 -2.83
C ILE A 175 -2.09 6.63 -1.83
N ASN A 176 -2.86 6.95 -0.79
CA ASN A 176 -2.34 7.65 0.38
C ASN A 176 -1.18 6.86 1.04
N ARG A 177 -0.06 7.52 1.29
CA ARG A 177 1.16 6.89 1.84
C ARG A 177 0.91 6.28 3.21
N HIS A 178 0.22 6.98 4.11
CA HIS A 178 -0.14 6.44 5.41
C HIS A 178 -0.95 5.14 5.26
N LYS A 179 -1.94 5.12 4.35
CA LYS A 179 -2.70 3.90 4.09
C LYS A 179 -1.83 2.75 3.57
N PHE A 180 -0.90 3.02 2.66
CA PHE A 180 0.03 2.01 2.18
C PHE A 180 0.92 1.44 3.29
N LEU A 181 1.50 2.32 4.14
CA LEU A 181 2.37 1.90 5.25
C LEU A 181 1.61 1.09 6.30
N THR A 182 0.41 1.51 6.70
CA THR A 182 -0.43 0.77 7.66
C THR A 182 -0.86 -0.61 7.14
N LEU A 183 -1.02 -0.77 5.83
CA LEU A 183 -1.30 -2.06 5.19
C LEU A 183 -0.07 -2.98 5.04
N GLY A 184 1.13 -2.47 5.33
CA GLY A 184 2.38 -3.22 5.23
C GLY A 184 2.98 -3.31 3.82
N GLY A 185 2.46 -2.55 2.86
CA GLY A 185 2.89 -2.61 1.47
C GLY A 185 2.83 -4.02 0.86
N ASN A 186 3.77 -4.36 -0.02
CA ASN A 186 3.92 -5.71 -0.58
C ASN A 186 4.39 -6.71 0.48
N ASP A 187 3.79 -7.90 0.52
CA ASP A 187 4.21 -8.96 1.45
C ASP A 187 5.54 -9.58 1.02
N GLU A 188 6.59 -9.35 1.80
CA GLU A 188 7.95 -9.79 1.51
C GLU A 188 8.14 -11.32 1.50
N ARG A 189 7.14 -12.09 1.96
CA ARG A 189 7.16 -13.56 1.86
C ARG A 189 6.93 -14.04 0.43
N PHE A 190 6.45 -13.17 -0.47
CA PHE A 190 6.45 -13.43 -1.90
C PHE A 190 7.86 -13.24 -2.45
N ILE A 191 8.43 -14.31 -2.99
CA ILE A 191 9.81 -14.35 -3.46
C ILE A 191 9.81 -14.33 -4.99
N GLY A 192 10.66 -13.50 -5.59
CA GLY A 192 10.71 -13.31 -7.03
C GLY A 192 9.43 -12.64 -7.56
N HIS A 193 8.82 -13.21 -8.61
CA HIS A 193 7.70 -12.61 -9.31
C HIS A 193 6.38 -13.37 -9.20
N GLY A 194 5.30 -12.60 -9.07
CA GLY A 194 3.94 -13.00 -9.35
C GLY A 194 3.11 -13.23 -8.09
N TYR A 195 1.84 -12.81 -8.18
CA TYR A 195 0.80 -12.87 -7.15
C TYR A 195 1.00 -11.95 -5.93
N GLU A 196 2.18 -11.38 -5.75
CA GLU A 196 2.49 -10.32 -4.76
C GLU A 196 1.64 -9.07 -4.98
N ASP A 197 1.45 -8.68 -6.24
CA ASP A 197 0.66 -7.49 -6.60
C ASP A 197 -0.84 -7.73 -6.46
N PHE A 198 -1.27 -8.97 -6.70
CA PHE A 198 -2.65 -9.38 -6.45
C PHE A 198 -2.96 -9.39 -4.96
N ASP A 199 -2.02 -9.83 -4.12
CA ASP A 199 -2.15 -9.79 -2.68
C ASP A 199 -2.30 -8.35 -2.15
N LEU A 200 -1.40 -7.47 -2.59
CA LEU A 200 -1.45 -6.06 -2.23
C LEU A 200 -2.76 -5.41 -2.66
N LEU A 201 -3.16 -5.56 -3.93
CA LEU A 201 -4.39 -4.95 -4.44
C LEU A 201 -5.63 -5.51 -3.72
N ALA A 202 -5.68 -6.81 -3.40
CA ALA A 202 -6.78 -7.38 -2.61
C ALA A 202 -6.88 -6.74 -1.21
N ARG A 203 -5.76 -6.55 -0.51
CA ARG A 203 -5.73 -5.89 0.80
C ARG A 203 -6.14 -4.42 0.70
N ILE A 204 -5.67 -3.70 -0.31
CA ILE A 204 -6.07 -2.32 -0.58
C ILE A 204 -7.57 -2.23 -0.82
N LEU A 205 -8.12 -3.01 -1.76
CA LEU A 205 -9.55 -2.96 -2.08
C LEU A 205 -10.41 -3.30 -0.88
N TYR A 206 -10.04 -4.35 -0.13
CA TYR A 206 -10.77 -4.75 1.07
C TYR A 206 -10.76 -3.64 2.14
N SER A 207 -9.63 -2.93 2.31
CA SER A 207 -9.48 -1.89 3.32
C SER A 207 -10.10 -0.55 2.92
N CYS A 208 -10.02 -0.20 1.64
CA CYS A 208 -10.32 1.15 1.15
C CYS A 208 -11.71 1.29 0.51
N ILE A 209 -12.27 0.20 -0.04
CA ILE A 209 -13.41 0.29 -0.96
C ILE A 209 -14.62 -0.43 -0.39
N ASP A 210 -15.78 0.21 -0.54
CA ASP A 210 -17.09 -0.35 -0.27
C ASP A 210 -17.86 -0.44 -1.61
N LEU A 211 -18.05 -1.67 -2.07
CA LEU A 211 -18.70 -1.99 -3.34
C LEU A 211 -20.11 -2.50 -3.05
N GLU A 212 -21.12 -1.90 -3.68
CA GLU A 212 -22.52 -2.35 -3.53
C GLU A 212 -22.68 -3.84 -3.90
N GLN A 213 -21.95 -4.28 -4.93
CA GLN A 213 -21.88 -5.69 -5.32
C GLN A 213 -20.42 -6.14 -5.50
N ILE A 214 -20.07 -7.26 -4.87
CA ILE A 214 -18.78 -7.94 -5.02
C ILE A 214 -18.92 -9.13 -5.98
N PRO A 215 -17.91 -9.46 -6.81
CA PRO A 215 -17.95 -10.64 -7.67
C PRO A 215 -18.21 -11.92 -6.90
N ALA A 216 -18.93 -12.85 -7.54
CA ALA A 216 -19.08 -14.18 -6.98
C ALA A 216 -17.72 -14.89 -6.89
N ASN A 217 -17.58 -15.79 -5.92
CA ASN A 217 -16.45 -16.74 -5.86
C ASN A 217 -15.07 -16.07 -6.01
N LEU A 218 -14.73 -15.13 -5.12
CA LEU A 218 -13.49 -14.34 -5.20
C LEU A 218 -12.21 -15.17 -5.39
N ASN A 219 -12.19 -16.41 -4.91
CA ASN A 219 -11.04 -17.33 -5.07
C ASN A 219 -10.86 -17.87 -6.51
N TYR A 220 -11.81 -17.63 -7.42
CA TYR A 220 -11.70 -18.06 -8.81
C TYR A 220 -10.67 -17.23 -9.57
N ASP A 221 -9.82 -17.92 -10.35
CA ASP A 221 -8.83 -17.28 -11.24
C ASP A 221 -9.18 -17.53 -12.70
N ALA A 222 -9.65 -16.50 -13.40
CA ALA A 222 -9.90 -16.56 -14.84
C ALA A 222 -8.62 -16.78 -15.67
N ARG A 223 -7.42 -16.68 -15.07
CA ARG A 223 -6.09 -16.82 -15.69
C ARG A 223 -5.70 -15.78 -16.74
N ASN A 224 -6.63 -14.91 -17.14
CA ASN A 224 -6.40 -13.79 -18.05
C ASN A 224 -7.34 -12.62 -17.71
N TRP A 225 -7.17 -11.49 -18.41
CA TRP A 225 -7.99 -10.28 -18.24
C TRP A 225 -9.16 -10.17 -19.24
N ASN A 226 -9.32 -11.17 -20.13
CA ASN A 226 -10.39 -11.23 -21.12
C ASN A 226 -11.50 -12.18 -20.63
N PHE A 227 -12.18 -11.77 -19.57
CA PHE A 227 -13.32 -12.49 -19.02
C PHE A 227 -14.58 -11.64 -19.12
N LYS A 228 -15.72 -12.31 -19.25
CA LYS A 228 -17.04 -11.66 -19.33
C LYS A 228 -17.82 -11.73 -18.01
N ASN A 229 -17.43 -12.65 -17.13
CA ASN A 229 -18.16 -12.97 -15.92
C ASN A 229 -17.70 -12.11 -14.73
N PHE A 230 -18.62 -11.69 -13.89
CA PHE A 230 -18.45 -10.98 -12.64
C PHE A 230 -18.15 -12.00 -11.53
N GLU A 231 -17.08 -12.74 -11.75
CA GLU A 231 -16.63 -13.86 -10.93
C GLU A 231 -15.11 -13.78 -10.71
N GLY A 232 -14.68 -14.05 -9.48
CA GLY A 232 -13.27 -14.10 -9.12
C GLY A 232 -12.63 -12.74 -8.85
N PHE A 233 -11.42 -12.78 -8.30
CA PHE A 233 -10.67 -11.59 -7.90
C PHE A 233 -10.29 -10.70 -9.08
N ARG A 234 -10.15 -11.26 -10.29
CA ARG A 234 -9.81 -10.45 -11.47
C ARG A 234 -10.95 -9.51 -11.86
N ALA A 235 -12.20 -9.97 -11.77
CA ALA A 235 -13.36 -9.11 -11.96
C ALA A 235 -13.43 -8.01 -10.89
N TRP A 236 -13.04 -8.35 -9.65
CA TRP A 236 -12.99 -7.41 -8.55
C TRP A 236 -11.96 -6.31 -8.80
N PHE A 237 -10.76 -6.68 -9.23
CA PHE A 237 -9.66 -5.76 -9.52
C PHE A 237 -9.95 -4.86 -10.72
N ALA A 238 -10.61 -5.42 -11.75
CA ALA A 238 -10.88 -4.70 -12.99
C ALA A 238 -11.78 -3.46 -12.80
N LEU A 239 -12.70 -3.47 -11.83
CA LEU A 239 -13.65 -2.38 -11.59
C LEU A 239 -12.97 -1.00 -11.50
N LEU A 240 -11.97 -0.85 -10.62
CA LEU A 240 -11.31 0.45 -10.44
C LEU A 240 -10.45 0.88 -11.62
N GLY A 241 -9.91 -0.10 -12.34
CA GLY A 241 -9.12 0.15 -13.53
C GLY A 241 -9.92 0.81 -14.67
N TYR A 242 -11.22 0.53 -14.73
CA TYR A 242 -12.10 1.18 -15.69
C TYR A 242 -12.33 2.66 -15.38
N GLU A 243 -12.26 3.09 -14.11
CA GLU A 243 -12.35 4.51 -13.76
C GLU A 243 -11.28 5.34 -14.49
N ALA A 244 -10.00 4.98 -14.33
CA ALA A 244 -8.91 5.65 -15.02
C ALA A 244 -9.00 5.52 -16.54
N SER A 245 -9.51 4.38 -17.05
CA SER A 245 -9.79 4.20 -18.48
C SER A 245 -10.79 5.22 -19.02
N PHE A 246 -11.87 5.53 -18.28
CA PHE A 246 -12.85 6.55 -18.68
C PHE A 246 -12.26 7.97 -18.72
N HIS A 247 -11.25 8.24 -17.90
CA HIS A 247 -10.47 9.49 -17.97
C HIS A 247 -9.42 9.49 -19.09
N GLY A 248 -9.27 8.39 -19.84
CA GLY A 248 -8.29 8.29 -20.92
C GLY A 248 -6.85 8.11 -20.42
N VAL A 249 -6.65 7.74 -19.15
CA VAL A 249 -5.34 7.56 -18.51
C VAL A 249 -4.92 6.10 -18.65
N TYR A 250 -3.76 5.85 -19.27
CA TYR A 250 -3.24 4.51 -19.49
C TYR A 250 -1.73 4.44 -19.27
N LEU A 251 -1.28 3.27 -18.79
CA LEU A 251 0.13 2.87 -18.84
C LEU A 251 0.37 2.00 -20.07
N TYR A 252 1.58 2.05 -20.60
CA TYR A 252 1.99 1.24 -21.74
C TYR A 252 3.21 0.41 -21.40
N HIS A 253 3.08 -0.91 -21.48
CA HIS A 253 4.20 -1.82 -21.25
C HIS A 253 4.82 -2.20 -22.58
N PHE A 254 6.04 -1.71 -22.82
CA PHE A 254 6.80 -2.04 -24.03
C PHE A 254 7.26 -3.48 -23.99
N HIS A 255 7.20 -4.15 -25.13
CA HIS A 255 7.66 -5.51 -25.27
C HIS A 255 9.15 -5.60 -24.90
N HIS A 256 9.50 -6.66 -24.18
CA HIS A 256 10.86 -7.05 -23.92
C HIS A 256 10.88 -8.57 -23.68
N ASP A 257 12.06 -9.17 -23.78
CA ASP A 257 12.24 -10.55 -23.37
C ASP A 257 12.11 -10.68 -21.86
N GLU A 258 11.49 -11.77 -21.41
CA GLU A 258 11.24 -12.07 -20.00
C GLU A 258 12.08 -13.29 -19.54
N PRO A 259 13.44 -13.22 -19.58
CA PRO A 259 14.25 -14.34 -19.14
C PRO A 259 14.01 -14.60 -17.64
N ASN A 260 14.06 -15.88 -17.25
CA ASN A 260 13.97 -16.31 -15.86
C ASN A 260 15.32 -16.16 -15.15
N GLN A 261 15.75 -14.91 -15.03
CA GLN A 261 17.01 -14.53 -14.42
C GLN A 261 17.04 -14.92 -12.93
N ASN A 262 18.15 -15.55 -12.47
CA ASN A 262 18.37 -15.90 -11.05
C ASN A 262 17.18 -16.62 -10.37
N GLY A 263 16.38 -17.38 -11.14
CA GLY A 263 15.20 -18.06 -10.63
C GLY A 263 14.03 -17.13 -10.24
N TYR A 264 13.98 -15.90 -10.76
CA TYR A 264 12.96 -14.88 -10.47
C TYR A 264 11.51 -15.39 -10.62
N MET A 265 11.25 -16.33 -11.54
CA MET A 265 9.94 -16.94 -11.78
C MET A 265 9.73 -18.29 -11.08
N ASP A 266 10.74 -18.84 -10.40
CA ASP A 266 10.73 -20.21 -9.87
C ASP A 266 9.69 -20.39 -8.76
N ASN A 267 9.48 -19.35 -7.96
CA ASN A 267 8.57 -19.38 -6.82
C ASN A 267 7.10 -19.09 -7.18
N LYS A 268 6.78 -18.88 -8.46
CA LYS A 268 5.42 -18.48 -8.90
C LYS A 268 4.32 -19.43 -8.44
N HIS A 269 4.60 -20.74 -8.33
CA HIS A 269 3.60 -21.70 -7.81
C HIS A 269 3.38 -21.57 -6.30
N LYS A 270 4.44 -21.38 -5.51
CA LYS A 270 4.33 -21.14 -4.06
C LYS A 270 3.65 -19.81 -3.78
N ASN A 271 3.98 -18.77 -4.54
CA ASN A 271 3.35 -17.46 -4.47
C ASN A 271 1.85 -17.53 -4.82
N HIS A 272 1.50 -18.28 -5.88
CA HIS A 272 0.11 -18.60 -6.22
C HIS A 272 -0.61 -19.17 -5.00
N GLN A 273 -0.15 -20.30 -4.44
CA GLN A 273 -0.77 -20.93 -3.26
C GLN A 273 -0.92 -19.96 -2.07
N ARG A 274 0.11 -19.15 -1.80
CA ARG A 274 0.08 -18.15 -0.73
C ARG A 274 -1.03 -17.12 -0.94
N PHE A 275 -1.12 -16.54 -2.13
CA PHE A 275 -2.18 -15.58 -2.46
C PHE A 275 -3.58 -16.18 -2.27
N TYR A 276 -3.84 -17.43 -2.69
CA TYR A 276 -5.18 -18.01 -2.47
C TYR A 276 -5.51 -18.20 -1.01
N LYS A 277 -4.52 -18.58 -0.18
CA LYS A 277 -4.71 -18.67 1.27
C LYS A 277 -5.04 -17.30 1.86
N HIS A 278 -4.45 -16.23 1.33
CA HIS A 278 -4.68 -14.87 1.80
C HIS A 278 -6.06 -14.36 1.36
N ILE A 279 -6.40 -14.46 0.08
CA ILE A 279 -7.69 -13.97 -0.43
C ILE A 279 -8.89 -14.77 0.11
N SER A 280 -8.73 -16.06 0.39
CA SER A 280 -9.77 -16.85 1.06
C SER A 280 -10.04 -16.38 2.49
N ASN A 281 -9.04 -15.75 3.13
CA ASN A 281 -9.09 -15.24 4.50
C ASN A 281 -8.97 -13.71 4.54
N ILE A 282 -9.36 -13.00 3.47
CA ILE A 282 -9.07 -11.57 3.31
C ILE A 282 -9.56 -10.70 4.48
N LYS A 283 -10.62 -11.14 5.18
CA LYS A 283 -11.18 -10.44 6.35
C LYS A 283 -10.25 -10.40 7.56
N SER A 284 -9.47 -11.46 7.76
CA SER A 284 -8.54 -11.60 8.90
C SER A 284 -7.07 -11.51 8.48
N HIS A 285 -6.81 -11.55 7.17
CA HIS A 285 -5.47 -11.42 6.63
C HIS A 285 -4.91 -10.02 6.86
N SER A 286 -3.85 -9.94 7.64
CA SER A 286 -3.06 -8.74 7.86
C SER A 286 -1.57 -9.09 7.83
N ILE A 287 -0.76 -8.09 7.50
CA ILE A 287 0.70 -8.17 7.55
C ILE A 287 1.23 -7.03 8.42
N LYS A 288 2.51 -7.12 8.79
CA LYS A 288 3.18 -6.08 9.58
C LYS A 288 3.20 -4.77 8.80
N HIS A 289 2.98 -3.65 9.48
CA HIS A 289 3.12 -2.31 8.90
C HIS A 289 4.55 -2.04 8.42
N LEU A 290 4.69 -1.08 7.51
CA LEU A 290 5.97 -0.48 7.15
C LEU A 290 6.24 0.75 8.02
N CYS A 291 7.51 1.11 8.16
CA CYS A 291 7.93 2.27 8.94
C CYS A 291 8.13 3.48 8.04
N ASP A 292 7.79 4.66 8.55
CA ASP A 292 8.22 5.92 7.98
C ASP A 292 9.74 6.11 8.12
N LYS A 293 10.37 6.83 7.19
CA LYS A 293 11.80 7.14 7.23
C LYS A 293 12.28 7.70 8.56
N SER A 294 11.46 8.47 9.27
CA SER A 294 11.83 9.10 10.56
C SER A 294 12.06 8.09 11.68
N VAL A 295 11.50 6.88 11.58
CA VAL A 295 11.60 5.80 12.59
C VAL A 295 12.01 4.47 11.98
N TYR A 296 12.52 4.47 10.75
CA TYR A 296 12.83 3.25 9.99
C TYR A 296 13.90 2.38 10.66
N ARG A 297 14.77 2.99 11.47
CA ARG A 297 15.84 2.31 12.22
C ARG A 297 15.46 2.02 13.68
N ASP A 298 14.28 2.43 14.13
CA ASP A 298 13.86 2.28 15.52
C ASP A 298 13.21 0.91 15.71
N ASN A 299 13.91 -0.02 16.34
CA ASN A 299 13.28 -1.24 16.83
C ASN A 299 12.59 -0.93 18.16
N VAL A 300 11.28 -1.18 18.20
CA VAL A 300 10.44 -0.84 19.34
C VAL A 300 9.94 -2.12 19.98
N LEU A 301 10.35 -2.36 21.21
CA LEU A 301 9.85 -3.49 21.98
C LEU A 301 8.40 -3.22 22.39
N PHE A 302 7.56 -4.24 22.18
CA PHE A 302 6.18 -4.24 22.64
C PHE A 302 5.93 -5.47 23.50
N VAL A 303 5.59 -5.25 24.76
CA VAL A 303 5.36 -6.27 25.79
C VAL A 303 3.88 -6.26 26.17
N HIS A 304 3.05 -6.88 25.34
CA HIS A 304 1.64 -7.13 25.63
C HIS A 304 1.15 -8.27 24.72
N SER A 305 -0.15 -8.56 24.69
CA SER A 305 -0.81 -9.43 23.72
C SER A 305 -0.84 -8.83 22.29
N LYS A 306 -0.68 -9.70 21.28
CA LYS A 306 -0.50 -9.31 19.87
C LYS A 306 -1.77 -8.70 19.28
N GLU A 307 -2.93 -9.09 19.80
CA GLU A 307 -4.25 -8.62 19.40
C GLU A 307 -4.38 -7.10 19.58
N ILE A 308 -3.72 -6.53 20.60
CA ILE A 308 -3.81 -5.09 20.86
C ILE A 308 -3.02 -4.27 19.85
N LEU A 309 -1.93 -4.80 19.28
CA LEU A 309 -1.23 -4.13 18.17
C LEU A 309 -2.16 -3.88 16.98
N TYR A 310 -3.11 -4.79 16.74
CA TYR A 310 -4.09 -4.61 15.68
C TYR A 310 -5.00 -3.40 15.93
N SER A 311 -5.28 -3.09 17.20
CA SER A 311 -6.14 -1.97 17.57
C SER A 311 -5.53 -0.58 17.31
N ILE A 312 -4.20 -0.48 17.38
CA ILE A 312 -3.43 0.77 17.20
C ILE A 312 -2.66 0.81 15.88
N LYS A 313 -2.92 -0.13 14.96
CA LYS A 313 -2.10 -0.34 13.75
C LYS A 313 -1.88 0.89 12.89
N GLU A 314 -2.79 1.88 12.95
CA GLU A 314 -2.71 3.09 12.14
C GLU A 314 -1.54 3.99 12.55
N ILE A 315 -1.16 4.03 13.82
CA ILE A 315 -0.04 4.86 14.29
C ILE A 315 1.33 4.19 14.16
N LEU A 316 1.36 2.86 14.08
CA LEU A 316 2.60 2.08 14.14
C LEU A 316 3.65 2.45 13.06
N PRO A 317 3.28 2.87 11.83
CA PRO A 317 4.25 3.39 10.87
C PRO A 317 5.15 4.51 11.38
N TYR A 318 4.70 5.28 12.37
CA TYR A 318 5.41 6.44 12.91
C TYR A 318 6.01 6.18 14.30
N ILE A 319 5.81 4.98 14.85
CA ILE A 319 6.41 4.53 16.12
C ILE A 319 7.73 3.81 15.85
N GLY A 320 7.74 2.90 14.87
CA GLY A 320 8.93 2.16 14.46
C GLY A 320 8.66 0.67 14.18
N ASN A 321 9.74 -0.08 14.06
CA ASN A 321 9.74 -1.50 13.76
C ASN A 321 9.39 -2.30 15.02
N ILE A 322 8.10 -2.63 15.17
CA ILE A 322 7.62 -3.34 16.37
C ILE A 322 8.21 -4.75 16.48
N ILE A 323 8.85 -5.02 17.60
CA ILE A 323 9.33 -6.32 18.05
C ILE A 323 8.43 -6.77 19.19
N TYR A 324 7.61 -7.77 18.90
CA TYR A 324 6.69 -8.35 19.87
C TYR A 324 7.38 -9.41 20.71
N ILE A 325 7.26 -9.32 22.03
CA ILE A 325 7.62 -10.41 22.96
C ILE A 325 6.46 -10.57 23.95
N ASN A 326 5.98 -11.80 24.13
CA ASN A 326 4.98 -12.09 25.17
C ASN A 326 5.62 -11.86 26.55
N GLU A 327 4.92 -11.15 27.43
CA GLU A 327 5.32 -10.88 28.81
C GLU A 327 5.75 -12.15 29.56
N ASP A 328 5.05 -13.27 29.38
CA ASP A 328 5.35 -14.56 30.02
C ASP A 328 6.77 -15.07 29.69
N ASN A 329 7.32 -14.68 28.54
CA ASN A 329 8.67 -15.06 28.12
C ASN A 329 9.77 -14.19 28.76
N LEU A 330 9.40 -13.10 29.44
CA LEU A 330 10.32 -12.15 30.06
C LEU A 330 10.32 -12.26 31.58
N ILE A 331 9.18 -12.59 32.19
CA ILE A 331 8.99 -12.57 33.67
C ILE A 331 10.02 -13.42 34.44
N TYR A 332 10.47 -14.55 33.87
CA TYR A 332 11.42 -15.46 34.52
C TYR A 332 12.88 -15.21 34.15
N LYS A 333 13.16 -14.19 33.33
CA LYS A 333 14.51 -13.89 32.87
C LYS A 333 15.26 -13.03 33.87
N SER A 334 16.53 -13.35 34.05
CA SER A 334 17.45 -12.51 34.79
C SER A 334 17.72 -11.21 34.05
N GLN A 335 18.18 -10.19 34.77
CA GLN A 335 18.53 -8.88 34.20
C GLN A 335 19.49 -9.00 33.01
N LYS A 336 20.53 -9.84 33.13
CA LYS A 336 21.51 -10.09 32.05
C LYS A 336 20.87 -10.69 30.80
N GLU A 337 19.88 -11.57 30.96
CA GLU A 337 19.18 -12.13 29.80
C GLU A 337 18.28 -11.09 29.12
N LEU A 338 17.64 -10.22 29.89
CA LEU A 338 16.84 -9.11 29.34
C LEU A 338 17.71 -8.11 28.58
N GLU A 339 18.87 -7.75 29.13
CA GLU A 339 19.89 -6.90 28.47
C GLU A 339 20.42 -7.55 27.17
N SER A 340 20.64 -8.87 27.18
CA SER A 340 21.02 -9.63 25.97
C SER A 340 19.94 -9.52 24.90
N ILE A 341 18.67 -9.66 25.26
CA ILE A 341 17.54 -9.53 24.32
C ILE A 341 17.51 -8.13 23.70
N ILE A 342 17.70 -7.08 24.52
CA ILE A 342 17.73 -5.68 24.06
C ILE A 342 18.87 -5.48 23.05
N THR A 343 20.06 -5.97 23.38
CA THR A 343 21.26 -5.81 22.55
C THR A 343 21.15 -6.61 21.24
N GLU A 344 20.81 -7.89 21.31
CA GLU A 344 20.67 -8.79 20.15
C GLU A 344 19.62 -8.32 19.16
N LYS A 345 18.51 -7.78 19.67
CA LYS A 345 17.41 -7.25 18.85
C LYS A 345 17.57 -5.77 18.52
N GLN A 346 18.65 -5.14 18.97
CA GLN A 346 18.94 -3.72 18.77
C GLN A 346 17.73 -2.84 19.14
N ILE A 347 17.13 -3.08 20.31
CA ILE A 347 15.94 -2.35 20.78
C ILE A 347 16.36 -0.94 21.21
N HIS A 348 15.68 0.07 20.66
CA HIS A 348 15.93 1.49 20.97
C HIS A 348 14.80 2.12 21.80
N LYS A 349 13.58 1.57 21.69
CA LYS A 349 12.38 2.10 22.35
C LYS A 349 11.53 1.00 22.96
N VAL A 350 10.74 1.34 23.97
CA VAL A 350 9.69 0.47 24.55
C VAL A 350 8.35 1.16 24.39
N LEU A 351 7.37 0.48 23.79
CA LEU A 351 5.99 0.97 23.67
C LEU A 351 5.14 0.39 24.81
N LEU A 352 4.61 1.27 25.66
CA LEU A 352 3.73 0.92 26.78
C LEU A 352 2.30 1.42 26.52
N LEU A 353 1.32 0.54 26.71
CA LEU A 353 -0.11 0.87 26.58
C LEU A 353 -0.74 1.03 27.95
N ASN A 354 -1.25 2.21 28.29
CA ASN A 354 -1.85 2.50 29.60
C ASN A 354 -1.00 1.98 30.78
N GLU A 355 0.33 2.15 30.71
CA GLU A 355 1.31 1.63 31.70
C GLU A 355 1.30 0.09 31.92
N CYS A 356 0.60 -0.70 31.10
CA CYS A 356 0.41 -2.12 31.36
C CYS A 356 1.63 -2.96 30.93
N ILE A 357 2.62 -3.04 31.81
CA ILE A 357 3.34 -4.29 32.07
C ILE A 357 2.84 -4.77 33.43
N LYS A 358 2.21 -5.94 33.49
CA LYS A 358 1.59 -6.43 34.73
C LYS A 358 2.63 -6.71 35.80
N ASN A 359 3.82 -7.12 35.39
CA ASN A 359 4.94 -7.36 36.28
C ASN A 359 5.68 -6.04 36.61
N GLU A 360 5.52 -5.57 37.85
CA GLU A 360 6.17 -4.33 38.34
C GLU A 360 7.70 -4.36 38.24
N ASN A 361 8.34 -5.52 38.49
CA ASN A 361 9.80 -5.64 38.37
C ASN A 361 10.26 -5.47 36.92
N LEU A 362 9.47 -5.95 35.96
CA LEU A 362 9.77 -5.81 34.54
C LEU A 362 9.54 -4.37 34.06
N LEU A 363 8.50 -3.70 34.57
CA LEU A 363 8.27 -2.28 34.32
C LEU A 363 9.42 -1.42 34.88
N ASP A 364 9.81 -1.65 36.13
CA ASP A 364 10.93 -0.98 36.79
C ASP A 364 12.26 -1.22 36.06
N PHE A 365 12.49 -2.45 35.58
CA PHE A 365 13.64 -2.76 34.73
C PHE A 365 13.67 -1.90 33.45
N PHE A 366 12.57 -1.83 32.70
CA PHE A 366 12.53 -1.02 31.47
C PHE A 366 12.62 0.49 31.75
N GLN A 367 12.08 0.96 32.88
CA GLN A 367 12.18 2.37 33.30
C GLN A 367 13.58 2.78 33.74
N LYS A 368 14.39 1.84 34.23
CA LYS A 368 15.80 2.09 34.64
C LYS A 368 16.80 1.98 33.50
N LEU A 369 16.40 1.44 32.36
CA LEU A 369 17.24 1.36 31.18
C LEU A 369 17.31 2.70 30.46
N ASP A 370 18.44 2.94 29.80
CA ASP A 370 18.65 4.07 28.89
C ASP A 370 17.95 3.81 27.54
N LEU A 371 16.63 3.63 27.58
CA LEU A 371 15.76 3.42 26.43
C LEU A 371 14.65 4.47 26.41
N ASP A 372 14.25 4.91 25.22
CA ASP A 372 13.12 5.82 25.05
C ASP A 372 11.80 5.06 25.29
N ILE A 373 10.97 5.54 26.22
CA ILE A 373 9.69 4.92 26.55
C ILE A 373 8.58 5.71 25.90
N VAL A 374 7.90 5.11 24.93
CA VAL A 374 6.72 5.69 24.29
C VAL A 374 5.47 5.21 25.01
N TYR A 375 4.77 6.14 25.65
CA TYR A 375 3.48 5.89 26.27
C TYR A 375 2.36 6.09 25.24
N PHE A 376 1.41 5.16 25.21
CA PHE A 376 0.13 5.28 24.51
C PHE A 376 -0.98 5.20 25.54
N GLU A 377 -1.67 6.31 25.76
CA GLU A 377 -2.67 6.44 26.81
C GLU A 377 -3.95 7.07 26.27
N LYS A 378 -5.07 6.80 26.94
CA LYS A 378 -6.30 7.51 26.64
C LYS A 378 -6.17 8.96 27.10
N GLY A 379 -6.42 9.92 26.21
CA GLY A 379 -6.40 11.33 26.56
C GLY A 379 -7.66 11.75 27.34
N ILE A 380 -7.61 12.92 27.98
CA ILE A 380 -8.71 13.46 28.78
C ILE A 380 -9.88 13.96 27.93
N LEU A 381 -9.63 14.26 26.64
CA LEU A 381 -10.67 14.68 25.70
C LEU A 381 -11.35 13.45 25.07
N PRO A 382 -12.64 13.52 24.69
CA PRO A 382 -13.30 12.44 23.97
C PRO A 382 -12.55 12.04 22.71
N GLU A 383 -12.50 10.74 22.42
CA GLU A 383 -11.81 10.17 21.24
C GLU A 383 -10.32 10.53 21.12
N SER A 384 -9.71 11.11 22.16
CA SER A 384 -8.30 11.51 22.15
C SER A 384 -7.38 10.43 22.73
N TYR A 385 -6.12 10.45 22.28
CA TYR A 385 -5.05 9.54 22.70
C TYR A 385 -3.75 10.34 22.83
N LEU A 386 -3.06 10.14 23.95
CA LEU A 386 -1.71 10.67 24.19
C LEU A 386 -0.69 9.65 23.70
N ILE A 387 0.23 10.10 22.85
CA ILE A 387 1.34 9.28 22.37
C ILE A 387 2.62 10.11 22.52
N THR A 388 3.42 9.81 23.54
CA THR A 388 4.58 10.65 23.89
C THR A 388 5.66 9.87 24.64
N SER A 389 6.89 10.36 24.56
CA SER A 389 8.01 9.93 25.40
C SER A 389 8.05 10.61 26.77
N ASN A 390 7.33 11.73 26.93
CA ASN A 390 7.31 12.52 28.16
C ASN A 390 5.87 12.78 28.62
N LYS A 391 5.45 12.18 29.74
CA LYS A 391 4.12 12.38 30.32
C LYS A 391 3.86 13.82 30.76
N ASN A 392 4.90 14.54 31.18
CA ASN A 392 4.78 15.92 31.61
C ASN A 392 4.57 16.89 30.45
N LYS A 393 4.68 16.42 29.20
CA LYS A 393 4.42 17.23 28.01
C LYS A 393 3.03 17.85 27.98
N MET A 394 2.05 17.25 28.68
CA MET A 394 0.72 17.84 28.89
C MET A 394 0.76 19.20 29.62
N LEU A 395 1.81 19.48 30.39
CA LEU A 395 1.96 20.70 31.20
C LEU A 395 2.76 21.80 30.48
N GLU A 396 3.37 21.48 29.32
CA GLU A 396 4.27 22.35 28.57
C GLU A 396 3.51 23.14 27.49
N PHE A 397 2.37 23.75 27.85
CA PHE A 397 1.54 24.49 26.90
C PHE A 397 1.80 26.00 26.93
N ASP A 398 1.86 26.62 25.75
CA ASP A 398 2.06 28.06 25.62
C ASP A 398 0.80 28.86 26.01
N LYS A 399 1.01 30.01 26.67
CA LYS A 399 -0.07 30.95 27.05
C LYS A 399 -0.32 32.02 26.00
N THR A 400 -0.08 31.70 24.73
CA THR A 400 -0.29 32.61 23.60
C THR A 400 -1.15 31.93 22.55
N LEU A 401 -2.26 32.55 22.18
CA LEU A 401 -3.17 32.10 21.14
C LEU A 401 -3.62 33.26 20.25
N TYR A 402 -3.89 32.96 18.99
CA TYR A 402 -4.64 33.84 18.11
C TYR A 402 -6.14 33.76 18.39
N GLN A 403 -6.88 34.81 18.02
CA GLN A 403 -8.33 34.91 18.29
C GLN A 403 -9.13 33.75 17.67
N ASP A 404 -8.70 33.26 16.51
CA ASP A 404 -9.34 32.13 15.84
C ASP A 404 -9.15 30.82 16.62
N GLU A 405 -7.98 30.62 17.24
CA GLU A 405 -7.69 29.43 18.06
C GLU A 405 -8.51 29.43 19.35
N ILE A 406 -8.63 30.59 20.00
CA ILE A 406 -9.51 30.77 21.16
C ILE A 406 -10.95 30.44 20.77
N THR A 407 -11.39 30.93 19.61
CA THR A 407 -12.75 30.67 19.10
C THR A 407 -12.98 29.18 18.85
N GLN A 408 -12.02 28.50 18.23
CA GLN A 408 -12.08 27.05 17.98
C GLN A 408 -12.10 26.23 19.28
N ALA A 409 -11.24 26.55 20.24
CA ALA A 409 -11.19 25.88 21.55
C ALA A 409 -12.54 26.03 22.30
N ARG A 410 -13.12 27.23 22.31
CA ARG A 410 -14.43 27.49 22.94
C ARG A 410 -15.57 26.77 22.23
N LEU A 411 -15.55 26.71 20.90
CA LEU A 411 -16.54 25.96 20.13
C LEU A 411 -16.45 24.46 20.43
N TYR A 412 -15.22 23.93 20.56
CA TYR A 412 -15.01 22.55 20.96
C TYR A 412 -15.56 22.28 22.36
N LEU A 413 -15.22 23.09 23.37
CA LEU A 413 -15.73 22.97 24.75
C LEU A 413 -17.26 23.00 24.81
N LYS A 414 -17.90 23.87 24.02
CA LYS A 414 -19.37 23.93 23.92
C LYS A 414 -20.01 22.69 23.30
N SER A 415 -19.26 21.93 22.49
CA SER A 415 -19.74 20.69 21.88
C SER A 415 -19.64 19.48 22.83
N LEU A 416 -18.86 19.60 23.91
CA LEU A 416 -18.65 18.52 24.87
C LEU A 416 -19.85 18.33 25.80
N SER A 417 -20.00 17.11 26.30
CA SER A 417 -20.95 16.82 27.38
C SER A 417 -20.54 17.53 28.67
N LYS A 418 -21.47 17.67 29.63
CA LYS A 418 -21.14 18.19 30.95
C LYS A 418 -20.07 17.35 31.64
N GLU A 419 -20.19 16.02 31.56
CA GLU A 419 -19.24 15.08 32.16
C GLU A 419 -17.83 15.25 31.59
N ASP A 420 -17.69 15.44 30.28
CA ASP A 420 -16.38 15.62 29.65
C ASP A 420 -15.76 16.98 30.00
N ASN A 421 -16.57 18.04 30.10
CA ASN A 421 -16.11 19.33 30.60
C ASN A 421 -15.64 19.23 32.07
N ASP A 422 -16.37 18.51 32.91
CA ASP A 422 -16.01 18.30 34.31
C ASP A 422 -14.69 17.50 34.42
N LYS A 423 -14.44 16.50 33.56
CA LYS A 423 -13.16 15.78 33.49
C LYS A 423 -11.98 16.70 33.21
N ILE A 424 -12.13 17.63 32.26
CA ILE A 424 -11.06 18.59 31.92
C ILE A 424 -10.77 19.50 33.11
N LEU A 425 -11.81 20.07 33.72
CA LEU A 425 -11.65 20.97 34.86
C LEU A 425 -11.05 20.27 36.07
N ASN A 426 -11.48 19.04 36.37
CA ASN A 426 -10.92 18.25 37.46
C ASN A 426 -9.44 17.93 37.22
N PHE A 427 -9.07 17.59 35.98
CA PHE A 427 -7.67 17.37 35.60
C PHE A 427 -6.82 18.63 35.78
N MET A 428 -7.33 19.80 35.35
CA MET A 428 -6.62 21.08 35.54
C MET A 428 -6.39 21.37 37.03
N VAL A 429 -7.38 21.13 37.90
CA VAL A 429 -7.23 21.28 39.35
C VAL A 429 -6.18 20.30 39.89
N GLU A 430 -6.25 19.03 39.52
CA GLU A 430 -5.29 18.00 39.96
C GLU A 430 -3.84 18.37 39.58
N LYS A 431 -3.64 18.97 38.40
CA LYS A 431 -2.32 19.38 37.91
C LYS A 431 -1.94 20.83 38.22
N ASN A 432 -2.70 21.53 39.08
CA ASN A 432 -2.48 22.94 39.44
C ASN A 432 -2.40 23.89 38.23
N ILE A 433 -3.22 23.68 37.21
CA ILE A 433 -3.35 24.56 36.05
C ILE A 433 -4.43 25.62 36.34
N ASP A 434 -4.13 26.91 36.10
CA ASP A 434 -5.09 28.00 36.31
C ASP A 434 -6.31 27.82 35.39
N LYS A 435 -7.52 27.94 35.94
CA LYS A 435 -8.77 27.88 35.19
C LYS A 435 -8.87 28.96 34.10
N ASN A 436 -8.20 30.10 34.29
CA ASN A 436 -8.11 31.16 33.27
C ASN A 436 -7.35 30.70 32.02
N ASP A 437 -6.54 29.65 32.14
CA ASP A 437 -5.76 29.08 31.03
C ASP A 437 -6.53 28.02 30.23
N LEU A 438 -7.82 27.80 30.50
CA LEU A 438 -8.62 26.72 29.90
C LEU A 438 -8.57 26.72 28.36
N ASP A 439 -8.70 27.89 27.74
CA ASP A 439 -8.68 28.01 26.27
C ASP A 439 -7.30 27.61 25.70
N PHE A 440 -6.21 28.02 26.36
CA PHE A 440 -4.83 27.70 26.00
C PHE A 440 -4.56 26.21 26.12
N PHE A 441 -4.93 25.64 27.27
CA PHE A 441 -4.75 24.24 27.57
C PHE A 441 -5.50 23.36 26.57
N VAL A 442 -6.78 23.65 26.31
CA VAL A 442 -7.59 22.88 25.37
C VAL A 442 -7.08 23.00 23.93
N ASN A 443 -6.68 24.20 23.49
CA ASN A 443 -6.08 24.37 22.17
C ASN A 443 -4.81 23.53 22.01
N PHE A 444 -3.93 23.54 23.01
CA PHE A 444 -2.71 22.74 23.01
C PHE A 444 -3.01 21.25 22.91
N LEU A 445 -3.95 20.74 23.72
CA LEU A 445 -4.35 19.33 23.66
C LEU A 445 -4.85 18.95 22.26
N ILE A 446 -5.69 19.78 21.65
CA ILE A 446 -6.30 19.48 20.35
C ILE A 446 -5.28 19.58 19.21
N ASN A 447 -4.47 20.64 19.19
CA ASN A 447 -3.68 21.03 18.01
C ASN A 447 -2.21 20.63 18.06
N VAL A 448 -1.70 20.33 19.25
CA VAL A 448 -0.28 20.01 19.44
C VAL A 448 -0.11 18.59 19.97
N LEU A 449 -0.87 18.21 20.99
CA LEU A 449 -0.52 17.03 21.78
C LEU A 449 -1.26 15.75 21.39
N TYR A 450 -2.60 15.79 21.32
CA TYR A 450 -3.37 14.56 21.18
C TYR A 450 -3.56 14.13 19.74
N CYS A 451 -3.49 12.81 19.56
CA CYS A 451 -4.07 12.14 18.41
C CYS A 451 -5.57 11.94 18.66
N PHE A 452 -6.37 11.94 17.60
CA PHE A 452 -7.81 11.72 17.69
C PHE A 452 -8.24 10.58 16.76
N GLY A 453 -9.02 9.66 17.32
CA GLY A 453 -9.50 8.50 16.60
C GLY A 453 -10.74 7.89 17.21
N LYS A 454 -11.58 7.32 16.35
CA LYS A 454 -12.82 6.65 16.75
C LYS A 454 -12.58 5.16 16.85
N LYS A 455 -12.98 4.56 17.97
CA LYS A 455 -12.97 3.09 18.10
C LYS A 455 -14.11 2.51 17.28
N GLU A 456 -13.77 1.78 16.22
CA GLU A 456 -14.71 1.02 15.40
C GLU A 456 -14.36 -0.47 15.48
N GLN A 457 -15.24 -1.27 16.08
CA GLN A 457 -14.94 -2.65 16.44
C GLN A 457 -13.71 -2.72 17.37
N GLU A 458 -12.67 -3.46 16.97
CA GLU A 458 -11.41 -3.62 17.71
C GLU A 458 -10.28 -2.70 17.21
N ILE A 459 -10.56 -1.74 16.32
CA ILE A 459 -9.55 -0.84 15.73
C ILE A 459 -9.87 0.61 16.08
N ILE A 460 -8.86 1.38 16.44
CA ILE A 460 -8.93 2.84 16.51
C ILE A 460 -8.61 3.39 15.12
N LYS A 461 -9.60 4.03 14.50
CA LYS A 461 -9.41 4.74 13.23
C LYS A 461 -9.10 6.21 13.51
N PHE A 462 -7.87 6.60 13.27
CA PHE A 462 -7.39 7.95 13.54
C PHE A 462 -7.77 8.90 12.40
N TYR A 463 -8.39 10.02 12.74
CA TYR A 463 -8.61 11.13 11.81
C TYR A 463 -7.63 12.28 12.06
N LYS A 464 -6.94 12.30 13.20
CA LYS A 464 -5.84 13.22 13.48
C LYS A 464 -4.71 12.48 14.18
N ILE A 465 -3.49 12.59 13.65
CA ILE A 465 -2.28 12.03 14.24
C ILE A 465 -1.35 13.21 14.53
N ASN A 466 -1.04 13.43 15.81
CA ASN A 466 -0.10 14.43 16.29
C ASN A 466 1.01 13.70 17.06
N LEU A 467 2.10 13.41 16.36
CA LEU A 467 3.33 12.85 16.91
C LEU A 467 4.46 13.85 16.70
N GLU A 468 5.54 13.70 17.46
CA GLU A 468 6.69 14.62 17.42
C GLU A 468 7.31 14.71 16.02
N ASN A 469 7.38 13.59 15.33
CA ASN A 469 7.93 13.44 13.99
C ASN A 469 6.88 13.57 12.86
N LYS A 470 5.58 13.53 13.18
CA LYS A 470 4.53 13.46 12.15
C LYS A 470 3.21 14.05 12.61
N LYS A 471 2.69 15.00 11.83
CA LYS A 471 1.32 15.52 11.95
C LYS A 471 0.51 15.14 10.72
N ILE A 472 -0.70 14.62 10.91
CA ILE A 472 -1.62 14.22 9.83
C ILE A 472 -3.05 14.57 10.24
N PHE A 473 -3.81 15.08 9.29
CA PHE A 473 -5.24 15.30 9.44
C PHE A 473 -5.97 14.70 8.24
N PHE A 474 -6.99 13.89 8.51
CA PHE A 474 -7.87 13.32 7.50
C PHE A 474 -9.25 13.95 7.59
N LYS A 475 -9.74 14.40 6.43
CA LYS A 475 -11.09 14.97 6.30
C LYS A 475 -12.15 13.88 6.35
N ASP A 476 -11.85 12.70 5.83
CA ASP A 476 -12.75 11.55 5.83
C ASP A 476 -11.96 10.23 5.83
N ILE A 477 -12.26 9.38 6.80
CA ILE A 477 -11.63 8.06 6.99
C ILE A 477 -12.55 6.90 6.62
N GLN A 478 -13.72 7.19 6.03
CA GLN A 478 -14.65 6.18 5.53
C GLN A 478 -14.16 5.56 4.23
N LYS A 479 -14.65 4.35 3.92
CA LYS A 479 -14.34 3.68 2.66
C LYS A 479 -14.95 4.42 1.49
N SER A 480 -14.26 4.43 0.35
CA SER A 480 -14.81 4.92 -0.90
C SER A 480 -15.96 4.04 -1.35
N LYS A 481 -17.17 4.60 -1.46
CA LYS A 481 -18.38 3.88 -1.86
C LYS A 481 -18.58 3.94 -3.37
N TYR A 482 -18.83 2.79 -3.99
CA TYR A 482 -19.26 2.72 -5.39
C TYR A 482 -20.57 1.96 -5.49
N SER A 483 -21.61 2.66 -5.94
CA SER A 483 -22.92 2.08 -6.24
C SER A 483 -22.95 1.46 -7.64
N LEU A 484 -23.96 0.62 -7.91
CA LEU A 484 -24.20 0.01 -9.22
C LEU A 484 -24.42 1.03 -10.35
N ASN A 485 -24.79 2.27 -10.01
CA ASN A 485 -24.91 3.36 -10.97
C ASN A 485 -23.56 3.91 -11.44
N SER A 486 -22.46 3.59 -10.75
CA SER A 486 -21.12 4.03 -11.13
C SER A 486 -20.69 3.44 -12.48
N LEU A 487 -19.92 4.22 -13.24
CA LEU A 487 -19.38 3.80 -14.54
C LEU A 487 -18.47 2.57 -14.42
N ILE A 488 -17.85 2.34 -13.25
CA ILE A 488 -16.96 1.19 -13.03
C ILE A 488 -17.67 -0.15 -13.23
N TYR A 489 -18.99 -0.20 -13.01
CA TYR A 489 -19.80 -1.41 -13.16
C TYR A 489 -20.28 -1.64 -14.59
N LYS A 490 -20.15 -0.67 -15.51
CA LYS A 490 -20.66 -0.79 -16.88
C LYS A 490 -20.25 -2.09 -17.59
N PRO A 491 -19.00 -2.59 -17.46
CA PRO A 491 -18.60 -3.85 -18.10
C PRO A 491 -19.34 -5.09 -17.58
N PHE A 492 -19.90 -5.03 -16.37
CA PHE A 492 -20.55 -6.16 -15.70
C PHE A 492 -22.05 -5.94 -15.45
N ILE A 493 -22.58 -4.76 -15.78
CA ILE A 493 -23.93 -4.35 -15.36
C ILE A 493 -25.00 -5.33 -15.85
N TYR A 494 -24.89 -5.78 -17.11
CA TYR A 494 -25.81 -6.75 -17.69
C TYR A 494 -25.80 -8.07 -16.92
N GLU A 495 -24.62 -8.54 -16.53
CA GLU A 495 -24.50 -9.78 -15.80
C GLU A 495 -25.03 -9.66 -14.37
N ILE A 496 -24.74 -8.54 -13.70
CA ILE A 496 -25.23 -8.22 -12.37
C ILE A 496 -26.76 -8.14 -12.37
N SER A 497 -27.36 -7.47 -13.36
CA SER A 497 -28.82 -7.34 -13.50
C SER A 497 -29.49 -8.63 -13.98
N SER A 498 -28.77 -9.50 -14.68
CA SER A 498 -29.32 -10.76 -15.18
C SER A 498 -29.55 -11.75 -14.04
N PHE A 499 -30.78 -11.79 -13.52
CA PHE A 499 -31.24 -12.86 -12.66
C PHE A 499 -31.23 -14.18 -13.44
N SER A 500 -30.61 -15.21 -12.88
CA SER A 500 -30.59 -16.54 -13.50
C SER A 500 -30.75 -17.62 -12.42
N PHE A 501 -31.83 -18.38 -12.52
CA PHE A 501 -32.10 -19.54 -11.67
C PHE A 501 -30.94 -20.55 -11.70
N ILE A 502 -30.23 -20.65 -12.83
CA ILE A 502 -29.04 -21.49 -13.02
C ILE A 502 -27.85 -20.98 -12.18
N LYS A 503 -27.62 -19.67 -12.09
CA LYS A 503 -26.56 -19.09 -11.23
C LYS A 503 -26.82 -19.40 -9.75
N MET A 504 -28.08 -19.41 -9.34
CA MET A 504 -28.50 -19.79 -7.99
C MET A 504 -28.29 -21.29 -7.75
N PHE A 505 -28.76 -22.14 -8.65
CA PHE A 505 -28.63 -23.61 -8.55
C PHE A 505 -27.17 -24.08 -8.50
N ASN A 506 -26.28 -23.48 -9.32
CA ASN A 506 -24.84 -23.77 -9.30
C ASN A 506 -24.14 -23.39 -7.98
N LYS A 507 -24.69 -22.44 -7.21
CA LYS A 507 -24.21 -22.10 -5.87
C LYS A 507 -24.55 -23.20 -4.86
N TYR A 508 -25.71 -23.85 -4.99
CA TYR A 508 -26.19 -24.88 -4.07
C TYR A 508 -25.50 -26.25 -4.27
N ILE A 509 -25.11 -26.63 -5.49
CA ILE A 509 -24.52 -27.96 -5.78
C ILE A 509 -23.01 -28.03 -5.46
N GLY A 510 -22.38 -26.94 -5.01
CA GLY A 510 -20.94 -26.92 -4.75
C GLY A 510 -20.06 -26.96 -6.02
N LEU A 511 -20.67 -26.88 -7.21
CA LEU A 511 -19.96 -26.78 -8.51
C LEU A 511 -18.96 -25.62 -8.53
N LYS A 512 -19.25 -24.50 -7.86
CA LYS A 512 -18.32 -23.37 -7.73
C LYS A 512 -17.03 -23.73 -6.99
N LEU A 513 -17.09 -24.58 -5.97
CA LEU A 513 -15.89 -25.04 -5.26
C LEU A 513 -15.01 -25.91 -6.15
N VAL A 514 -15.64 -26.79 -6.94
CA VAL A 514 -14.95 -27.63 -7.93
C VAL A 514 -14.33 -26.76 -9.02
N GLN A 515 -15.09 -25.81 -9.57
CA GLN A 515 -14.62 -24.84 -10.56
C GLN A 515 -13.42 -24.04 -10.04
N THR A 516 -13.45 -23.58 -8.78
CA THR A 516 -12.32 -22.90 -8.15
C THR A 516 -11.10 -23.79 -8.08
N LYS A 517 -11.23 -25.02 -7.60
CA LYS A 517 -10.11 -25.98 -7.54
C LYS A 517 -9.54 -26.26 -8.94
N ILE A 518 -10.40 -26.47 -9.94
CA ILE A 518 -9.98 -26.68 -11.33
C ILE A 518 -9.25 -25.44 -11.86
N SER A 519 -9.76 -24.24 -11.57
CA SER A 519 -9.17 -22.98 -12.05
C SER A 519 -7.72 -22.81 -11.61
N HIS A 520 -7.37 -23.40 -10.46
CA HIS A 520 -6.03 -23.35 -9.87
C HIS A 520 -5.04 -24.35 -10.49
N THR A 521 -5.51 -25.27 -11.32
CA THR A 521 -4.65 -26.27 -11.97
C THR A 521 -3.84 -25.69 -13.14
N LYS A 522 -2.73 -26.35 -13.45
CA LYS A 522 -1.94 -26.08 -14.68
C LYS A 522 -2.74 -26.41 -15.94
N PHE A 523 -3.58 -27.44 -15.90
CA PHE A 523 -4.45 -27.84 -17.01
C PHE A 523 -5.40 -26.71 -17.40
N TYR A 524 -6.11 -26.14 -16.44
CA TYR A 524 -7.03 -25.05 -16.71
C TYR A 524 -6.34 -23.80 -17.26
N ARG A 525 -5.13 -23.49 -16.77
CA ARG A 525 -4.31 -22.41 -17.34
C ARG A 525 -3.95 -22.65 -18.81
N LEU A 526 -3.58 -23.88 -19.16
CA LEU A 526 -3.28 -24.28 -20.53
C LEU A 526 -4.53 -24.22 -21.43
N PHE A 527 -5.66 -24.71 -20.91
CA PHE A 527 -6.96 -24.63 -21.56
C PHE A 527 -7.35 -23.17 -21.85
N GLN A 528 -7.29 -22.30 -20.84
CA GLN A 528 -7.55 -20.86 -21.00
C GLN A 528 -6.62 -20.22 -22.04
N LYS A 529 -5.34 -20.58 -22.05
CA LYS A 529 -4.40 -20.08 -23.04
C LYS A 529 -4.77 -20.53 -24.46
N PHE A 530 -5.19 -21.78 -24.64
CA PHE A 530 -5.60 -22.31 -25.93
C PHE A 530 -6.81 -21.56 -26.50
N PHE A 531 -7.84 -21.29 -25.70
CA PHE A 531 -9.04 -20.60 -26.17
C PHE A 531 -8.84 -19.11 -26.45
N TYR A 532 -8.10 -18.41 -25.59
CA TYR A 532 -7.98 -16.95 -25.69
C TYR A 532 -6.71 -16.48 -26.41
N ASN A 533 -5.69 -17.33 -26.56
CA ASN A 533 -4.51 -17.03 -27.35
C ASN A 533 -3.90 -18.32 -27.96
N PRO A 534 -4.57 -18.91 -28.98
CA PRO A 534 -4.14 -20.17 -29.59
C PRO A 534 -2.71 -20.10 -30.12
N LYS A 535 -2.33 -19.00 -30.77
CA LYS A 535 -0.97 -18.80 -31.32
C LYS A 535 0.11 -18.91 -30.24
N ALA A 536 -0.09 -18.26 -29.08
CA ALA A 536 0.85 -18.35 -27.97
C ALA A 536 0.85 -19.75 -27.31
N PHE A 537 -0.27 -20.47 -27.32
CA PHE A 537 -0.31 -21.84 -26.83
C PHE A 537 0.59 -22.77 -27.67
N PHE A 538 0.49 -22.68 -28.99
CA PHE A 538 1.30 -23.51 -29.90
C PHE A 538 2.80 -23.14 -29.87
N ASN A 539 3.13 -21.84 -29.82
CA ASN A 539 4.54 -21.40 -29.75
C ASN A 539 5.27 -21.85 -28.48
N ASP A 540 4.57 -21.98 -27.35
CA ASP A 540 5.16 -22.41 -26.07
C ASP A 540 5.09 -23.93 -25.86
N SER A 541 4.41 -24.67 -26.73
CA SER A 541 4.37 -26.12 -26.66
C SER A 541 5.76 -26.69 -26.96
N LYS A 542 6.29 -27.49 -26.02
CA LYS A 542 7.56 -28.23 -26.20
C LYS A 542 7.56 -29.08 -27.48
N PHE A 543 6.38 -29.51 -27.93
CA PHE A 543 6.21 -30.27 -29.17
C PHE A 543 6.62 -29.45 -30.41
N PHE A 544 6.23 -28.17 -30.49
CA PHE A 544 6.55 -27.30 -31.63
C PHE A 544 7.93 -26.65 -31.56
N LYS A 545 8.48 -26.43 -30.36
CA LYS A 545 9.90 -26.02 -30.21
C LYS A 545 10.87 -27.04 -30.80
N LYS A 546 10.50 -28.33 -30.82
CA LYS A 546 11.30 -29.40 -31.44
C LYS A 546 11.28 -29.36 -32.97
N PHE A 547 10.19 -28.87 -33.58
CA PHE A 547 10.05 -28.72 -35.03
C PHE A 547 10.61 -27.40 -35.58
N LYS A 548 10.64 -26.33 -34.77
CA LYS A 548 11.27 -25.05 -35.17
C LYS A 548 12.80 -25.07 -35.18
N ASN A 549 13.43 -25.99 -34.46
CA ASN A 549 14.89 -26.17 -34.47
C ASN A 549 15.35 -27.21 -35.52
N ALA A 550 14.47 -27.62 -36.43
CA ALA A 550 14.73 -28.62 -37.47
C ALA A 550 14.64 -28.06 -38.90
N ASN A 551 14.58 -26.72 -39.06
CA ASN A 551 14.66 -26.01 -40.34
C ASN A 551 15.76 -24.95 -40.29
#